data_AF-A0AAD5AGQ1-F1
#
_entry.id   AF-A0AAD5AGQ1-F1
#
_cell.length_a   1.000
_cell.length_b   1.000
_cell.length_c   1.000
_cell.angle_alpha   90.00
_cell.angle_beta   90.00
_cell.angle_gamma   90.00
#
_symmetry.space_group_name_H-M   'P 1'
#
loop_
_entity.id
_entity.type
_entity.pdbx_description
1 polymer ?
#
loop_
_entity_poly.entity_id
_entity_poly.type
_entity_poly.pdbx_seq_one_letter_code
_entity_poly.pdbx_strand_id
1 'polypeptide(L)'
;TEEKKEEKKGKQGLLELLGAMKVDTTTKTKLKSLRKGLSGQENAVKQKRLVMESTSSMFQQATAPPSKSLSPEMVAAVSAAASTLPDRSRVESELLKQLRKHEAVSEEERRAETQNIGNVIADMKVGKNPGVRLNSWPANQIRFDDDGRGYTHDRGIMGELGEIRRRNSAFTAKKLNIFSAVDQDTQTDAGNRPSLWDAELANQLVRAVNQRPRNGFEEMIVWTREGKLWQYPVNNQAGMEEEANVPFHEHVFLERHLADGFPRHGPIRHFMELVVTGLSKNHQLTVAQKLEHITWFQNYFQEKQEILNEAE
;
A
#
# COMPACT_ATOMS: atom_id res chain seq x y z
N THR A 1 27.97 -26.01 51.56
CA THR A 1 28.96 -25.29 50.72
C THR A 1 28.19 -24.35 49.82
N GLU A 2 28.49 -23.06 49.88
CA GLU A 2 27.76 -22.03 49.13
C GLU A 2 28.52 -21.70 47.85
N GLU A 3 27.94 -22.02 46.69
CA GLU A 3 28.48 -21.59 45.40
C GLU A 3 27.90 -20.23 45.02
N LYS A 4 28.77 -19.22 44.90
CA LYS A 4 28.41 -17.88 44.45
C LYS A 4 27.91 -17.95 43.00
N LYS A 5 26.68 -17.51 42.76
CA LYS A 5 26.19 -17.26 41.40
C LYS A 5 26.71 -15.90 40.92
N GLU A 6 27.58 -15.91 39.93
CA GLU A 6 28.01 -14.69 39.24
C GLU A 6 26.89 -14.13 38.35
N GLU A 7 26.79 -12.80 38.27
CA GLU A 7 25.81 -12.11 37.43
C GLU A 7 26.19 -12.17 35.95
N LYS A 8 25.81 -13.25 35.28
CA LYS A 8 25.96 -13.42 33.83
C LYS A 8 25.22 -12.29 33.10
N LYS A 9 25.97 -11.43 32.38
CA LYS A 9 25.42 -10.30 31.61
C LYS A 9 24.26 -10.77 30.73
N GLY A 10 23.13 -10.04 30.74
CA GLY A 10 21.84 -10.54 30.24
C GLY A 10 21.84 -11.18 28.83
N LYS A 11 22.70 -10.74 27.91
CA LYS A 11 22.87 -11.39 26.59
C LYS A 11 23.40 -12.83 26.68
N GLN A 12 24.31 -13.12 27.62
CA GLN A 12 24.84 -14.46 27.86
C GLN A 12 23.81 -15.35 28.55
N GLY A 13 23.11 -14.84 29.58
CA GLY A 13 22.01 -15.57 30.23
C GLY A 13 20.87 -15.91 29.28
N LEU A 14 20.52 -15.00 28.37
CA LEU A 14 19.49 -15.24 27.34
C LEU A 14 19.93 -16.29 26.30
N LEU A 15 21.21 -16.30 25.91
CA LEU A 15 21.77 -17.35 25.03
C LEU A 15 21.82 -18.72 25.73
N GLU A 16 22.13 -18.77 27.02
CA GLU A 16 22.12 -19.99 27.83
C GLU A 16 20.70 -20.54 28.01
N LEU A 17 19.72 -19.66 28.24
CA LEU A 17 18.29 -20.01 28.33
C LEU A 17 17.75 -20.50 26.97
N LEU A 18 18.08 -19.83 25.85
CA LEU A 18 17.74 -20.33 24.51
C LEU A 18 18.42 -21.66 24.18
N GLY A 19 19.65 -21.88 24.65
CA GLY A 19 20.36 -23.15 24.50
C GLY A 19 19.74 -24.30 25.30
N ALA A 20 19.16 -24.01 26.46
CA ALA A 20 18.39 -24.96 27.25
C ALA A 20 16.99 -25.23 26.68
N MET A 21 16.43 -24.31 25.88
CA MET A 21 15.08 -24.41 25.31
C MET A 21 15.05 -25.33 24.08
N LYS A 22 15.10 -26.65 24.33
CA LYS A 22 15.11 -27.70 23.30
C LYS A 22 13.77 -27.79 22.55
N VAL A 23 13.70 -27.17 21.36
CA VAL A 23 12.53 -27.22 20.47
C VAL A 23 12.68 -28.35 19.44
N ASP A 24 11.78 -29.34 19.47
CA ASP A 24 11.75 -30.46 18.52
C ASP A 24 11.18 -30.03 17.15
N THR A 25 12.04 -29.44 16.31
CA THR A 25 11.70 -28.93 14.98
C THR A 25 11.56 -30.05 13.93
N THR A 26 10.35 -30.61 13.80
CA THR A 26 10.05 -31.76 12.93
C THR A 26 9.86 -31.42 11.43
N THR A 27 10.78 -30.65 10.82
CA THR A 27 10.79 -30.41 9.36
C THR A 27 12.14 -30.71 8.69
N LYS A 28 12.23 -31.85 8.00
CA LYS A 28 13.40 -32.23 7.19
C LYS A 28 13.31 -31.64 5.77
N THR A 29 13.81 -30.43 5.54
CA THR A 29 14.06 -29.91 4.19
C THR A 29 15.50 -29.41 4.04
N LYS A 30 16.23 -29.95 3.06
CA LYS A 30 17.65 -29.67 2.83
C LYS A 30 17.81 -28.45 1.91
N LEU A 31 18.29 -27.32 2.43
CA LEU A 31 18.79 -26.23 1.59
C LEU A 31 20.21 -26.55 1.09
N LYS A 32 20.39 -26.67 -0.22
CA LYS A 32 21.72 -26.57 -0.86
C LYS A 32 21.99 -25.11 -1.22
N SER A 33 22.84 -24.47 -0.41
CA SER A 33 23.77 -23.40 -0.77
C SER A 33 23.47 -22.52 -2.00
N LEU A 34 23.19 -21.24 -1.77
CA LEU A 34 23.59 -20.17 -2.68
C LEU A 34 24.10 -18.99 -1.85
N ARG A 35 25.36 -18.58 -2.07
CA ARG A 35 26.03 -17.53 -1.30
C ARG A 35 25.88 -16.18 -1.99
N LYS A 36 25.35 -15.21 -1.25
CA LYS A 36 25.88 -13.83 -1.10
C LYS A 36 26.05 -12.96 -2.38
N GLY A 37 25.18 -11.95 -2.53
CA GLY A 37 25.56 -10.64 -3.10
C GLY A 37 26.36 -9.80 -2.07
N LEU A 38 26.86 -8.60 -2.32
CA LEU A 38 26.40 -7.49 -3.15
C LEU A 38 27.55 -6.48 -3.35
N SER A 39 27.52 -5.71 -4.44
CA SER A 39 27.76 -4.25 -4.45
C SER A 39 27.47 -3.70 -5.87
N GLY A 40 26.69 -2.64 -6.07
CA GLY A 40 25.85 -1.85 -5.15
C GLY A 40 25.28 -0.61 -5.88
N GLN A 41 24.20 0.00 -5.35
CA GLN A 41 23.61 1.29 -5.78
C GLN A 41 22.98 1.28 -7.21
N GLU A 42 21.97 2.10 -7.60
CA GLU A 42 21.05 2.98 -6.86
C GLU A 42 19.76 3.32 -7.67
N ASN A 43 18.75 3.87 -6.98
CA ASN A 43 17.71 4.83 -7.45
C ASN A 43 16.75 4.58 -8.65
N ALA A 44 15.44 4.54 -8.29
CA ALA A 44 14.35 5.40 -8.79
C ALA A 44 13.58 5.17 -10.15
N VAL A 45 12.28 4.84 -9.99
CA VAL A 45 11.09 5.50 -10.62
C VAL A 45 10.63 5.19 -12.08
N LYS A 46 9.35 4.74 -12.19
CA LYS A 46 8.22 5.00 -13.15
C LYS A 46 8.52 5.57 -14.58
N GLN A 47 7.78 5.28 -15.68
CA GLN A 47 6.47 4.60 -15.93
C GLN A 47 6.19 4.34 -17.44
N LYS A 48 5.28 3.40 -17.79
CA LYS A 48 4.47 3.24 -19.06
C LYS A 48 5.25 3.12 -20.42
N ARG A 49 5.06 2.12 -21.33
CA ARG A 49 3.88 1.64 -22.12
C ARG A 49 3.21 2.77 -22.93
N LEU A 50 2.93 2.72 -24.25
CA LEU A 50 2.50 1.70 -25.26
C LEU A 50 3.05 2.14 -26.67
N VAL A 51 2.91 1.55 -27.88
CA VAL A 51 2.56 0.23 -28.50
C VAL A 51 3.02 0.35 -29.98
N MET A 52 3.82 -0.55 -30.59
CA MET A 52 3.47 -1.82 -31.29
C MET A 52 2.62 -1.69 -32.58
N GLU A 53 3.25 -1.86 -33.76
CA GLU A 53 2.58 -2.02 -35.06
C GLU A 53 2.33 -3.51 -35.41
N SER A 54 1.55 -3.77 -36.48
CA SER A 54 0.97 -5.10 -36.76
C SER A 54 1.79 -6.02 -37.69
N THR A 55 1.61 -7.32 -37.51
CA THR A 55 2.55 -8.39 -37.91
C THR A 55 2.55 -8.80 -39.40
N SER A 56 1.68 -8.25 -40.24
CA SER A 56 1.54 -8.68 -41.65
C SER A 56 2.76 -8.35 -42.52
N SER A 57 3.41 -7.20 -42.28
CA SER A 57 4.60 -6.76 -43.01
C SER A 57 5.75 -7.78 -42.91
N MET A 58 6.01 -8.28 -41.70
CA MET A 58 7.11 -9.22 -41.42
C MET A 58 7.04 -10.51 -42.23
N PHE A 59 5.85 -10.96 -42.63
CA PHE A 59 5.69 -12.27 -43.26
C PHE A 59 6.12 -12.29 -44.74
N GLN A 60 6.12 -11.14 -45.43
CA GLN A 60 6.58 -11.06 -46.82
C GLN A 60 8.11 -10.96 -46.93
N GLN A 61 8.78 -10.46 -45.89
CA GLN A 61 10.24 -10.28 -45.88
C GLN A 61 11.01 -11.60 -45.66
N ALA A 62 10.32 -12.67 -45.22
CA ALA A 62 10.91 -13.94 -44.81
C ALA A 62 11.25 -14.92 -45.95
N THR A 63 10.94 -14.61 -47.21
CA THR A 63 11.12 -15.54 -48.36
C THR A 63 12.21 -15.14 -49.36
N ALA A 64 12.96 -14.06 -49.11
CA ALA A 64 14.11 -13.69 -49.94
C ALA A 64 15.37 -14.49 -49.56
N PRO A 65 16.18 -14.98 -50.52
CA PRO A 65 17.42 -15.68 -50.21
C PRO A 65 18.46 -14.72 -49.60
N PRO A 66 19.17 -15.10 -48.52
CA PRO A 66 20.10 -14.21 -47.83
C PRO A 66 21.35 -13.93 -48.68
N SER A 67 21.48 -12.68 -49.13
CA SER A 67 22.76 -12.12 -49.56
C SER A 67 23.72 -12.04 -48.36
N LYS A 68 25.03 -12.27 -48.59
CA LYS A 68 26.10 -12.24 -47.55
C LYS A 68 26.44 -10.82 -47.04
N SER A 69 25.44 -9.96 -46.94
CA SER A 69 25.54 -8.55 -46.58
C SER A 69 24.39 -8.19 -45.64
N LEU A 70 24.74 -7.72 -44.44
CA LEU A 70 23.83 -7.26 -43.39
C LEU A 70 22.68 -6.40 -43.97
N SER A 71 21.48 -6.56 -43.43
CA SER A 71 20.33 -5.72 -43.82
C SER A 71 20.59 -4.23 -43.54
N PRO A 72 20.07 -3.31 -44.36
CA PRO A 72 20.32 -1.88 -44.19
C PRO A 72 19.78 -1.34 -42.86
N GLU A 73 18.70 -1.95 -42.35
CA GLU A 73 18.11 -1.65 -41.04
C GLU A 73 19.05 -1.97 -39.87
N MET A 74 19.72 -3.14 -39.91
CA MET A 74 20.73 -3.50 -38.90
C MET A 74 21.92 -2.52 -38.91
N VAL A 75 22.34 -2.05 -40.09
CA VAL A 75 23.41 -1.05 -40.22
C VAL A 75 22.97 0.31 -39.67
N ALA A 76 21.73 0.73 -39.96
CA ALA A 76 21.15 1.95 -39.40
C ALA A 76 21.03 1.89 -37.86
N ALA A 77 20.59 0.75 -37.31
CA ALA A 77 20.50 0.53 -35.87
C ALA A 77 21.88 0.58 -35.18
N VAL A 78 22.93 0.01 -35.78
CA VAL A 78 24.30 0.09 -35.26
C VAL A 78 24.85 1.52 -35.32
N SER A 79 24.56 2.29 -36.38
CA SER A 79 24.97 3.70 -36.45
C SER A 79 24.23 4.58 -35.43
N ALA A 80 22.93 4.32 -35.21
CA ALA A 80 22.17 4.97 -34.15
C ALA A 80 22.74 4.65 -32.76
N ALA A 81 23.02 3.38 -32.45
CA ALA A 81 23.62 2.96 -31.18
C ALA A 81 25.01 3.61 -30.96
N ALA A 82 25.88 3.54 -31.96
CA ALA A 82 27.22 4.11 -31.88
C ALA A 82 27.25 5.65 -31.83
N SER A 83 26.19 6.33 -32.32
CA SER A 83 26.06 7.80 -32.19
C SER A 83 25.87 8.27 -30.74
N THR A 84 25.56 7.35 -29.81
CA THR A 84 25.51 7.63 -28.36
C THR A 84 26.88 7.58 -27.67
N LEU A 85 27.94 7.19 -28.38
CA LEU A 85 29.30 6.99 -27.85
C LEU A 85 30.30 7.98 -28.47
N PRO A 86 31.33 8.46 -27.73
CA PRO A 86 32.20 9.54 -28.20
C PRO A 86 32.96 9.23 -29.50
N ASP A 87 33.57 8.05 -29.57
CA ASP A 87 34.37 7.58 -30.71
C ASP A 87 33.49 6.90 -31.79
N ARG A 88 32.37 7.52 -32.17
CA ARG A 88 31.30 6.96 -33.03
C ARG A 88 31.82 6.07 -34.16
N SER A 89 32.70 6.60 -35.02
CA SER A 89 33.17 5.89 -36.24
C SER A 89 33.98 4.62 -35.95
N ARG A 90 34.72 4.58 -34.83
CA ARG A 90 35.42 3.37 -34.38
C ARG A 90 34.42 2.34 -33.87
N VAL A 91 33.49 2.78 -33.01
CA VAL A 91 32.44 1.94 -32.42
C VAL A 91 31.54 1.32 -33.50
N GLU A 92 31.10 2.10 -34.50
CA GLU A 92 30.36 1.59 -35.66
C GLU A 92 31.12 0.45 -36.37
N SER A 93 32.43 0.66 -36.61
CA SER A 93 33.27 -0.32 -37.31
C SER A 93 33.48 -1.62 -36.53
N GLU A 94 33.61 -1.56 -35.20
CA GLU A 94 33.80 -2.76 -34.37
C GLU A 94 32.50 -3.54 -34.17
N LEU A 95 31.36 -2.87 -33.94
CA LEU A 95 30.06 -3.52 -33.79
C LEU A 95 29.64 -4.25 -35.08
N LEU A 96 29.79 -3.62 -36.25
CA LEU A 96 29.54 -4.27 -37.54
C LEU A 96 30.49 -5.45 -37.79
N LYS A 97 31.73 -5.40 -37.28
CA LYS A 97 32.72 -6.47 -37.38
C LYS A 97 32.44 -7.64 -36.42
N GLN A 98 31.79 -7.39 -35.29
CA GLN A 98 31.33 -8.45 -34.37
C GLN A 98 30.04 -9.12 -34.88
N LEU A 99 29.05 -8.35 -35.34
CA LEU A 99 27.80 -8.90 -35.90
C LEU A 99 28.05 -9.90 -37.04
N ARG A 100 28.92 -9.55 -38.00
CA ARG A 100 29.30 -10.43 -39.12
C ARG A 100 29.96 -11.75 -38.69
N LYS A 101 30.58 -11.81 -37.51
CA LYS A 101 31.12 -13.07 -36.95
C LYS A 101 30.00 -13.93 -36.36
N HIS A 102 29.07 -13.31 -35.63
CA HIS A 102 28.05 -14.04 -34.90
C HIS A 102 26.92 -14.57 -35.82
N GLU A 103 26.64 -13.86 -36.91
CA GLU A 103 25.72 -14.28 -37.97
C GLU A 103 26.24 -15.54 -38.69
N ALA A 104 27.53 -15.59 -39.03
CA ALA A 104 28.15 -16.75 -39.67
C ALA A 104 28.09 -18.02 -38.80
N VAL A 105 28.42 -17.92 -37.51
CA VAL A 105 28.34 -19.05 -36.56
C VAL A 105 26.89 -19.52 -36.37
N SER A 106 25.93 -18.59 -36.26
CA SER A 106 24.53 -18.95 -36.06
C SER A 106 23.90 -19.65 -37.27
N GLU A 107 24.36 -19.37 -38.50
CA GLU A 107 23.96 -20.16 -39.67
C GLU A 107 24.46 -21.60 -39.64
N GLU A 108 25.68 -21.85 -39.14
CA GLU A 108 26.26 -23.19 -39.03
C GLU A 108 25.52 -24.03 -37.97
N GLU A 109 25.22 -23.45 -36.81
CA GLU A 109 24.44 -24.09 -35.73
C GLU A 109 23.00 -24.41 -36.19
N ARG A 110 22.30 -23.46 -36.83
CA ARG A 110 20.92 -23.66 -37.33
C ARG A 110 20.82 -24.77 -38.38
N ARG A 111 21.86 -24.96 -39.21
CA ARG A 111 21.93 -26.04 -40.20
C ARG A 111 22.12 -27.43 -39.57
N ALA A 112 22.67 -27.51 -38.35
CA ALA A 112 22.75 -28.75 -37.59
C ALA A 112 21.42 -29.09 -36.88
N GLU A 113 20.76 -28.12 -36.25
CA GLU A 113 19.50 -28.36 -35.54
C GLU A 113 18.35 -28.76 -36.48
N THR A 114 18.25 -28.11 -37.64
CA THR A 114 17.18 -28.38 -38.62
C THR A 114 17.19 -29.81 -39.17
N GLN A 115 18.35 -30.46 -39.27
CA GLN A 115 18.46 -31.86 -39.70
C GLN A 115 17.87 -32.84 -38.67
N ASN A 116 17.99 -32.54 -37.38
CA ASN A 116 17.45 -33.39 -36.32
C ASN A 116 15.91 -33.35 -36.26
N ILE A 117 15.30 -32.21 -36.57
CA ILE A 117 13.84 -32.01 -36.52
C ILE A 117 13.14 -32.76 -37.66
N GLY A 118 13.75 -32.82 -38.86
CA GLY A 118 13.17 -33.52 -40.02
C GLY A 118 12.89 -35.01 -39.75
N ASN A 119 13.82 -35.68 -39.04
CA ASN A 119 13.67 -37.09 -38.68
C ASN A 119 12.52 -37.33 -37.70
N VAL A 120 12.25 -36.40 -36.77
CA VAL A 120 11.14 -36.52 -35.81
C VAL A 120 9.77 -36.37 -36.48
N ILE A 121 9.68 -35.56 -37.54
CA ILE A 121 8.41 -35.32 -38.27
C ILE A 121 8.02 -36.54 -39.13
N ALA A 122 8.99 -37.32 -39.62
CA ALA A 122 8.75 -38.47 -40.50
C ALA A 122 7.91 -39.58 -39.81
N ASP A 123 8.10 -39.80 -38.52
CA ASP A 123 7.42 -40.87 -37.76
C ASP A 123 6.03 -40.47 -37.21
N MET A 124 5.61 -39.20 -37.35
CA MET A 124 4.36 -38.68 -36.81
C MET A 124 3.12 -39.07 -37.64
N LYS A 125 2.58 -40.26 -37.42
CA LYS A 125 1.38 -40.78 -38.11
C LYS A 125 0.06 -40.17 -37.60
N VAL A 126 -0.32 -39.01 -38.12
CA VAL A 126 -1.56 -38.29 -37.77
C VAL A 126 -2.82 -38.93 -38.36
N GLY A 127 -3.77 -39.31 -37.51
CA GLY A 127 -5.10 -39.80 -37.92
C GLY A 127 -6.02 -38.66 -38.38
N LYS A 128 -6.64 -38.81 -39.56
CA LYS A 128 -7.57 -37.83 -40.15
C LYS A 128 -9.04 -38.23 -39.92
N ASN A 129 -9.74 -37.49 -39.06
CA ASN A 129 -11.21 -37.46 -39.09
C ASN A 129 -11.66 -36.42 -40.14
N PRO A 130 -12.49 -36.79 -41.14
CA PRO A 130 -12.99 -35.86 -42.15
C PRO A 130 -14.32 -35.22 -41.71
N GLY A 131 -14.31 -33.95 -41.30
CA GLY A 131 -15.54 -33.22 -41.01
C GLY A 131 -15.32 -31.78 -40.56
N VAL A 132 -16.25 -30.90 -40.97
CA VAL A 132 -16.35 -29.47 -40.59
C VAL A 132 -15.20 -28.57 -41.07
N ARG A 133 -15.41 -27.91 -42.22
CA ARG A 133 -14.81 -26.59 -42.47
C ARG A 133 -15.70 -25.54 -41.82
N LEU A 134 -15.16 -24.73 -40.91
CA LEU A 134 -15.79 -23.47 -40.49
C LEU A 134 -15.17 -22.32 -41.29
N ASN A 135 -15.98 -21.32 -41.61
CA ASN A 135 -15.58 -20.22 -42.49
C ASN A 135 -14.58 -19.29 -41.80
N SER A 136 -13.57 -18.85 -42.54
CA SER A 136 -12.71 -17.73 -42.13
C SER A 136 -13.50 -16.42 -42.20
N TRP A 137 -13.96 -15.93 -41.05
CA TRP A 137 -14.51 -14.59 -40.90
C TRP A 137 -13.49 -13.64 -40.27
N PRO A 138 -13.49 -12.35 -40.63
CA PRO A 138 -12.47 -11.41 -40.20
C PRO A 138 -12.61 -11.09 -38.70
N ALA A 139 -11.49 -11.19 -37.98
CA ALA A 139 -11.39 -10.57 -36.66
C ALA A 139 -11.45 -9.04 -36.80
N ASN A 140 -11.84 -8.36 -35.72
CA ASN A 140 -11.90 -6.90 -35.57
C ASN A 140 -13.14 -6.19 -36.17
N GLN A 141 -14.34 -6.59 -35.76
CA GLN A 141 -15.45 -5.64 -35.62
C GLN A 141 -16.09 -5.77 -34.23
N ILE A 142 -15.61 -4.95 -33.28
CA ILE A 142 -16.24 -4.79 -31.97
C ILE A 142 -17.37 -3.76 -32.13
N ARG A 143 -18.61 -4.18 -31.87
CA ARG A 143 -19.73 -3.26 -31.61
C ARG A 143 -19.85 -3.09 -30.10
N PHE A 144 -20.18 -1.87 -29.67
CA PHE A 144 -20.50 -1.56 -28.28
C PHE A 144 -21.99 -1.27 -28.19
N ASP A 145 -22.68 -1.97 -27.30
CA ASP A 145 -24.09 -1.72 -26.97
C ASP A 145 -24.13 -0.89 -25.68
N ASP A 146 -24.94 0.17 -25.66
CA ASP A 146 -24.93 1.20 -24.61
C ASP A 146 -25.62 0.75 -23.29
N ASP A 147 -26.31 -0.41 -23.32
CA ASP A 147 -27.11 -0.98 -22.22
C ASP A 147 -26.29 -1.51 -21.02
N GLY A 148 -24.98 -1.29 -20.99
CA GLY A 148 -24.09 -1.63 -19.86
C GLY A 148 -23.90 -3.13 -19.55
N ARG A 149 -24.55 -4.04 -20.29
CA ARG A 149 -24.44 -5.50 -20.13
C ARG A 149 -23.48 -6.08 -21.16
N GLY A 150 -22.22 -6.24 -20.78
CA GLY A 150 -21.15 -6.60 -21.71
C GLY A 150 -21.30 -7.92 -22.45
N TYR A 151 -20.95 -7.88 -23.74
CA TYR A 151 -20.48 -8.98 -24.58
C TYR A 151 -21.36 -10.25 -24.66
N THR A 152 -22.53 -10.13 -25.27
CA THR A 152 -23.21 -11.32 -25.82
C THR A 152 -22.47 -11.79 -27.08
N HIS A 153 -22.05 -13.05 -27.13
CA HIS A 153 -21.56 -13.66 -28.37
C HIS A 153 -22.77 -14.02 -29.24
N ASP A 154 -22.76 -13.60 -30.50
CA ASP A 154 -23.87 -13.80 -31.43
C ASP A 154 -24.20 -15.28 -31.65
N ARG A 155 -25.37 -15.67 -31.11
CA ARG A 155 -26.34 -16.71 -31.52
C ARG A 155 -25.88 -17.93 -32.36
N GLY A 156 -24.67 -18.43 -32.14
CA GLY A 156 -24.31 -19.80 -32.50
C GLY A 156 -25.09 -20.83 -31.69
N ILE A 157 -25.02 -22.12 -32.07
CA ILE A 157 -25.79 -23.22 -31.46
C ILE A 157 -25.52 -23.38 -29.93
N MET A 158 -24.43 -22.80 -29.41
CA MET A 158 -24.17 -22.72 -27.97
C MET A 158 -25.09 -21.74 -27.20
N GLY A 159 -25.88 -20.89 -27.88
CA GLY A 159 -26.87 -20.01 -27.24
C GLY A 159 -27.99 -20.78 -26.54
N GLU A 160 -28.50 -21.83 -27.19
CA GLU A 160 -29.47 -22.80 -26.63
C GLU A 160 -28.91 -23.45 -25.34
N LEU A 161 -27.63 -23.84 -25.35
CA LEU A 161 -26.92 -24.36 -24.18
C LEU A 161 -26.68 -23.29 -23.09
N GLY A 162 -26.54 -22.02 -23.49
CA GLY A 162 -26.54 -20.88 -22.58
C GLY A 162 -27.85 -20.75 -21.81
N GLU A 163 -29.00 -20.95 -22.48
CA GLU A 163 -30.29 -21.03 -21.80
C GLU A 163 -30.40 -22.25 -20.89
N ILE A 164 -29.99 -23.45 -21.33
CA ILE A 164 -29.98 -24.65 -20.48
C ILE A 164 -29.14 -24.42 -19.21
N ARG A 165 -28.01 -23.72 -19.32
CA ARG A 165 -27.16 -23.35 -18.17
C ARG A 165 -27.79 -22.29 -17.26
N ARG A 166 -28.68 -21.43 -17.78
CA ARG A 166 -29.50 -20.49 -16.96
C ARG A 166 -30.69 -21.19 -16.30
N ARG A 167 -31.34 -22.14 -16.98
CA ARG A 167 -32.44 -22.98 -16.47
C ARG A 167 -32.00 -23.80 -15.25
N ASN A 168 -30.72 -24.21 -15.20
CA ASN A 168 -30.09 -24.94 -14.10
C ASN A 168 -29.26 -24.03 -13.15
N SER A 169 -29.68 -22.79 -12.90
CA SER A 169 -29.07 -21.97 -11.83
C SER A 169 -29.50 -22.47 -10.45
N ALA A 170 -28.55 -22.58 -9.51
CA ALA A 170 -28.85 -22.97 -8.13
C ALA A 170 -29.84 -22.02 -7.43
N PHE A 171 -29.95 -20.78 -7.92
CA PHE A 171 -30.82 -19.73 -7.36
C PHE A 171 -32.16 -19.58 -8.08
N THR A 172 -32.43 -20.33 -9.16
CA THR A 172 -33.73 -20.35 -9.85
C THR A 172 -34.65 -21.50 -9.41
N ALA A 173 -34.23 -22.29 -8.43
CA ALA A 173 -35.05 -23.33 -7.81
C ALA A 173 -36.19 -22.73 -6.94
N LYS A 174 -37.20 -23.54 -6.62
CA LYS A 174 -38.28 -23.16 -5.68
C LYS A 174 -37.69 -22.98 -4.28
N LYS A 175 -37.58 -21.73 -3.82
CA LYS A 175 -37.08 -21.38 -2.47
C LYS A 175 -38.10 -21.70 -1.37
N LEU A 176 -37.63 -21.78 -0.13
CA LEU A 176 -38.49 -21.84 1.05
C LEU A 176 -39.12 -20.45 1.31
N ASN A 177 -40.37 -20.27 0.92
CA ASN A 177 -41.14 -19.03 1.12
C ASN A 177 -41.63 -18.87 2.58
N ILE A 178 -40.74 -19.08 3.56
CA ILE A 178 -41.03 -18.92 5.00
C ILE A 178 -40.91 -17.45 5.41
N PHE A 179 -39.90 -16.76 4.86
CA PHE A 179 -39.69 -15.33 5.03
C PHE A 179 -40.21 -14.57 3.81
N SER A 180 -40.99 -13.52 4.03
CA SER A 180 -41.30 -12.52 3.01
C SER A 180 -40.03 -11.77 2.60
N ALA A 181 -40.06 -11.10 1.44
CA ALA A 181 -39.13 -9.99 1.24
C ALA A 181 -39.44 -8.93 2.32
N VAL A 182 -38.41 -8.40 2.97
CA VAL A 182 -38.52 -7.28 3.90
C VAL A 182 -38.05 -6.05 3.15
N ASP A 183 -38.98 -5.15 2.85
CA ASP A 183 -38.68 -3.90 2.17
C ASP A 183 -38.14 -2.87 3.17
N GLN A 184 -36.80 -2.88 3.30
CA GLN A 184 -35.94 -1.97 4.08
C GLN A 184 -35.96 -2.14 5.62
N ASP A 185 -34.74 -2.37 6.14
CA ASP A 185 -34.15 -1.77 7.33
C ASP A 185 -35.12 -1.15 8.36
N THR A 186 -35.70 -2.01 9.20
CA THR A 186 -36.25 -1.57 10.49
C THR A 186 -35.14 -0.87 11.27
N GLN A 187 -35.29 0.42 11.55
CA GLN A 187 -34.31 1.21 12.31
C GLN A 187 -34.01 0.51 13.64
N THR A 188 -32.80 -0.06 13.77
CA THR A 188 -32.34 -0.67 15.01
C THR A 188 -32.07 0.42 16.05
N ASP A 189 -32.23 0.06 17.33
CA ASP A 189 -32.10 1.01 18.46
C ASP A 189 -30.66 1.49 18.66
N ALA A 190 -30.21 2.42 17.81
CA ALA A 190 -28.85 2.95 17.78
C ALA A 190 -28.43 3.71 19.06
N GLY A 191 -29.36 3.93 20.00
CA GLY A 191 -29.07 4.44 21.35
C GLY A 191 -28.61 3.35 22.34
N ASN A 192 -28.82 2.07 22.05
CA ASN A 192 -28.37 0.98 22.90
C ASN A 192 -26.88 0.68 22.67
N ARG A 193 -26.10 0.69 23.75
CA ARG A 193 -24.70 0.21 23.72
C ARG A 193 -24.68 -1.26 23.27
N PRO A 194 -23.80 -1.67 22.33
CA PRO A 194 -23.71 -3.05 21.89
C PRO A 194 -23.45 -4.01 23.05
N SER A 195 -24.07 -5.18 22.99
CA SER A 195 -23.93 -6.25 23.97
C SER A 195 -22.50 -6.79 23.99
N LEU A 196 -22.14 -7.46 25.09
CA LEU A 196 -20.87 -8.20 25.17
C LEU A 196 -20.76 -9.24 24.03
N TRP A 197 -21.87 -9.87 23.66
CA TRP A 197 -21.94 -10.82 22.55
C TRP A 197 -21.70 -10.16 21.19
N ASP A 198 -22.25 -8.97 20.96
CA ASP A 198 -22.05 -8.21 19.71
C ASP A 198 -20.59 -7.77 19.60
N ALA A 199 -20.00 -7.32 20.71
CA ALA A 199 -18.59 -6.97 20.80
C ALA A 199 -17.67 -8.19 20.60
N GLU A 200 -18.00 -9.37 21.14
CA GLU A 200 -17.21 -10.57 20.86
C GLU A 200 -17.34 -11.00 19.40
N LEU A 201 -18.56 -11.03 18.85
CA LEU A 201 -18.81 -11.35 17.44
C LEU A 201 -18.05 -10.41 16.50
N ALA A 202 -18.07 -9.10 16.77
CA ALA A 202 -17.27 -8.11 16.04
C ALA A 202 -15.76 -8.41 16.13
N ASN A 203 -15.24 -8.77 17.32
CA ASN A 203 -13.85 -9.18 17.48
C ASN A 203 -13.51 -10.48 16.73
N GLN A 204 -14.41 -11.45 16.68
CA GLN A 204 -14.24 -12.68 15.90
C GLN A 204 -14.21 -12.39 14.38
N LEU A 205 -15.11 -11.54 13.88
CA LEU A 205 -15.12 -11.08 12.49
C LEU A 205 -13.83 -10.31 12.14
N VAL A 206 -13.39 -9.39 13.01
CA VAL A 206 -12.13 -8.65 12.84
C VAL A 206 -10.93 -9.60 12.78
N ARG A 207 -10.89 -10.66 13.59
CA ARG A 207 -9.84 -11.71 13.52
C ARG A 207 -9.89 -12.54 12.23
N ALA A 208 -11.07 -12.77 11.66
CA ALA A 208 -11.22 -13.50 10.39
C ALA A 208 -10.81 -12.65 9.17
N VAL A 209 -11.01 -11.33 9.23
CA VAL A 209 -10.67 -10.38 8.16
C VAL A 209 -9.20 -9.94 8.23
N ASN A 210 -8.69 -9.61 9.42
CA ASN A 210 -7.32 -9.13 9.61
C ASN A 210 -6.31 -10.28 9.55
N GLN A 211 -5.90 -10.64 8.33
CA GLN A 211 -4.76 -11.51 8.10
C GLN A 211 -3.44 -10.80 8.45
N ARG A 212 -2.32 -11.54 8.46
CA ARG A 212 -0.99 -10.93 8.60
C ARG A 212 -0.78 -9.90 7.46
N PRO A 213 -0.31 -8.67 7.75
CA PRO A 213 -0.11 -7.66 6.73
C PRO A 213 0.79 -8.16 5.60
N ARG A 214 0.38 -7.88 4.37
CA ARG A 214 0.97 -8.38 3.12
C ARG A 214 2.09 -7.49 2.60
N ASN A 215 2.19 -6.26 3.09
CA ASN A 215 3.15 -5.25 2.64
C ASN A 215 3.48 -4.27 3.79
N GLY A 216 4.66 -3.65 3.77
CA GLY A 216 5.07 -2.68 4.79
C GLY A 216 4.16 -1.44 4.88
N PHE A 217 3.51 -1.03 3.78
CA PHE A 217 2.47 0.01 3.83
C PHE A 217 1.25 -0.39 4.67
N GLU A 218 0.93 -1.69 4.74
CA GLU A 218 -0.17 -2.21 5.56
C GLU A 218 0.23 -2.25 7.04
N GLU A 219 1.48 -2.61 7.34
CA GLU A 219 2.07 -2.47 8.68
C GLU A 219 2.05 -1.01 9.15
N MET A 220 2.45 -0.06 8.28
CA MET A 220 2.35 1.38 8.55
C MET A 220 0.91 1.83 8.81
N ILE A 221 -0.06 1.41 7.98
CA ILE A 221 -1.49 1.75 8.18
C ILE A 221 -2.01 1.20 9.52
N VAL A 222 -1.62 -0.02 9.90
CA VAL A 222 -1.95 -0.59 11.22
C VAL A 222 -1.32 0.24 12.33
N TRP A 223 -0.03 0.54 12.27
CA TRP A 223 0.65 1.35 13.28
C TRP A 223 0.13 2.79 13.38
N THR A 224 -0.34 3.39 12.29
CA THR A 224 -1.02 4.71 12.33
C THR A 224 -2.40 4.62 12.99
N ARG A 225 -3.18 3.56 12.72
CA ARG A 225 -4.46 3.30 13.41
C ARG A 225 -4.29 2.99 14.90
N GLU A 226 -3.19 2.34 15.27
CA GLU A 226 -2.79 2.07 16.65
C GLU A 226 -2.13 3.27 17.37
N GLY A 227 -1.96 4.42 16.70
CA GLY A 227 -1.30 5.61 17.26
C GLY A 227 0.21 5.48 17.49
N LYS A 228 0.86 4.41 17.00
CA LYS A 228 2.30 4.15 17.13
C LYS A 228 3.15 4.95 16.13
N LEU A 229 2.59 5.25 14.96
CA LEU A 229 3.17 6.18 13.99
C LEU A 229 2.49 7.55 14.07
N TRP A 230 3.27 8.60 13.84
CA TRP A 230 2.74 9.95 13.65
C TRP A 230 1.76 10.00 12.48
N GLN A 231 0.69 10.78 12.63
CA GLN A 231 -0.24 11.08 11.56
C GLN A 231 0.39 12.11 10.60
N TYR A 232 0.07 12.01 9.30
CA TYR A 232 0.61 12.87 8.26
C TYR A 232 -0.53 13.65 7.56
N PRO A 233 -0.34 14.95 7.24
CA PRO A 233 0.84 15.77 7.51
C PRO A 233 1.08 16.00 9.00
N VAL A 234 2.36 16.13 9.39
CA VAL A 234 2.76 16.25 10.80
C VAL A 234 2.22 17.55 11.39
N ASN A 235 1.41 17.44 12.43
CA ASN A 235 0.95 18.57 13.24
C ASN A 235 1.64 18.57 14.61
N ASN A 236 2.38 19.64 14.92
CA ASN A 236 3.08 19.80 16.20
C ASN A 236 2.14 19.97 17.41
N GLN A 237 0.85 20.22 17.18
CA GLN A 237 -0.20 20.36 18.21
C GLN A 237 -1.02 19.06 18.42
N ALA A 238 -0.66 17.95 17.75
CA ALA A 238 -1.37 16.69 17.93
C ALA A 238 -1.25 16.18 19.38
N GLY A 239 -2.39 15.88 20.01
CA GLY A 239 -2.48 15.52 21.44
C GLY A 239 -2.73 16.70 22.39
N MET A 240 -2.72 17.95 21.91
CA MET A 240 -3.06 19.16 22.67
C MET A 240 -4.54 19.56 22.46
N GLU A 241 -5.43 18.56 22.44
CA GLU A 241 -6.82 18.72 21.99
C GLU A 241 -7.68 19.54 22.98
N GLU A 242 -7.39 19.48 24.28
CA GLU A 242 -8.09 20.25 25.31
C GLU A 242 -7.94 21.77 25.08
N GLU A 243 -6.72 22.26 24.84
CA GLU A 243 -6.47 23.68 24.54
C GLU A 243 -6.87 24.07 23.11
N ALA A 244 -6.80 23.14 22.15
CA ALA A 244 -7.20 23.42 20.77
C ALA A 244 -8.69 23.75 20.61
N ASN A 245 -9.54 23.30 21.55
CA ASN A 245 -10.95 23.67 21.64
C ASN A 245 -11.17 25.06 22.26
N VAL A 246 -10.17 25.64 22.94
CA VAL A 246 -10.30 26.89 23.70
C VAL A 246 -9.92 28.10 22.83
N PRO A 247 -10.82 29.08 22.64
CA PRO A 247 -10.53 30.26 21.84
C PRO A 247 -9.49 31.18 22.50
N PHE A 248 -8.67 31.84 21.68
CA PHE A 248 -7.59 32.73 22.14
C PHE A 248 -8.07 33.84 23.11
N HIS A 249 -9.34 34.26 23.00
CA HIS A 249 -9.90 35.34 23.81
C HIS A 249 -10.03 34.98 25.29
N GLU A 250 -10.10 33.70 25.65
CA GLU A 250 -10.08 33.24 27.06
C GLU A 250 -8.66 33.24 27.64
N HIS A 251 -7.66 32.91 26.82
CA HIS A 251 -6.26 33.01 27.22
C HIS A 251 -5.78 34.46 27.40
N VAL A 252 -6.39 35.43 26.70
CA VAL A 252 -5.99 36.85 26.70
C VAL A 252 -6.83 37.70 27.66
N PHE A 253 -8.17 37.65 27.61
CA PHE A 253 -9.05 38.58 28.33
C PHE A 253 -9.49 38.07 29.71
N LEU A 254 -8.51 37.70 30.55
CA LEU A 254 -8.75 37.22 31.92
C LEU A 254 -9.35 38.31 32.86
N GLU A 255 -9.35 39.59 32.44
CA GLU A 255 -9.90 40.73 33.17
C GLU A 255 -11.36 40.54 33.62
N ARG A 256 -12.14 39.70 32.90
CA ARG A 256 -13.50 39.32 33.28
C ARG A 256 -13.54 38.69 34.68
N HIS A 257 -12.59 37.81 34.98
CA HIS A 257 -12.47 37.13 36.28
C HIS A 257 -11.89 38.02 37.38
N LEU A 258 -11.44 39.24 37.04
CA LEU A 258 -11.10 40.27 38.04
C LEU A 258 -12.30 41.15 38.43
N ALA A 259 -13.47 41.00 37.79
CA ALA A 259 -14.70 41.64 38.24
C ALA A 259 -15.32 40.92 39.45
N ASP A 260 -15.08 39.61 39.55
CA ASP A 260 -15.55 38.75 40.62
C ASP A 260 -14.52 38.75 41.78
N GLY A 261 -14.96 39.17 42.97
CA GLY A 261 -14.17 39.06 44.21
C GLY A 261 -13.08 40.12 44.47
N PHE A 262 -12.77 41.01 43.52
CA PHE A 262 -11.75 42.05 43.70
C PHE A 262 -12.33 43.49 43.73
N PRO A 263 -11.72 44.43 44.48
CA PRO A 263 -12.06 45.86 44.40
C PRO A 263 -11.89 46.42 42.98
N ARG A 264 -12.80 47.32 42.56
CA ARG A 264 -12.73 47.97 41.23
C ARG A 264 -11.61 49.00 41.11
N HIS A 265 -11.15 49.55 42.23
CA HIS A 265 -10.08 50.55 42.33
C HIS A 265 -9.21 50.23 43.55
N GLY A 266 -7.96 50.70 43.56
CA GLY A 266 -7.00 50.50 44.65
C GLY A 266 -5.73 49.72 44.25
N PRO A 267 -4.75 49.59 45.15
CA PRO A 267 -3.45 48.97 44.84
C PRO A 267 -3.58 47.47 44.50
N ILE A 268 -4.50 46.74 45.16
CA ILE A 268 -4.80 45.33 44.87
C ILE A 268 -5.25 45.16 43.42
N ARG A 269 -6.10 46.08 42.91
CA ARG A 269 -6.59 46.04 41.54
C ARG A 269 -5.43 46.20 40.54
N HIS A 270 -4.57 47.19 40.76
CA HIS A 270 -3.39 47.42 39.90
C HIS A 270 -2.41 46.23 39.92
N PHE A 271 -2.18 45.63 41.09
CA PHE A 271 -1.38 44.41 41.21
C PHE A 271 -2.00 43.24 40.43
N MET A 272 -3.30 43.00 40.55
CA MET A 272 -3.98 41.93 39.81
C MET A 272 -4.02 42.17 38.29
N GLU A 273 -4.04 43.42 37.84
CA GLU A 273 -3.88 43.77 36.42
C GLU A 273 -2.46 43.45 35.91
N LEU A 274 -1.42 43.63 36.73
CA LEU A 274 -0.06 43.17 36.41
C LEU A 274 0.03 41.63 36.38
N VAL A 275 -0.64 40.93 37.31
CA VAL A 275 -0.74 39.45 37.29
C VAL A 275 -1.44 38.96 36.01
N VAL A 276 -2.60 39.52 35.67
CA VAL A 276 -3.36 39.14 34.45
C VAL A 276 -2.63 39.50 33.17
N THR A 277 -1.94 40.65 33.10
CA THR A 277 -1.10 41.01 31.94
C THR A 277 0.21 40.23 31.87
N GLY A 278 0.56 39.45 32.91
CA GLY A 278 1.56 38.39 32.89
C GLY A 278 0.98 37.06 32.40
N LEU A 279 -0.12 36.59 33.00
CA LEU A 279 -0.79 35.33 32.66
C LEU A 279 -1.27 35.28 31.21
N SER A 280 -1.77 36.40 30.67
CA SER A 280 -2.20 36.51 29.26
C SER A 280 -1.06 36.38 28.25
N LYS A 281 0.17 36.76 28.62
CA LYS A 281 1.38 36.59 27.81
C LYS A 281 2.00 35.19 27.94
N ASN A 282 1.56 34.39 28.91
CA ASN A 282 2.09 33.04 29.11
C ASN A 282 1.43 32.04 28.15
N HIS A 283 2.26 31.30 27.43
CA HIS A 283 1.88 30.30 26.42
C HIS A 283 2.13 28.84 26.85
N GLN A 284 2.48 28.62 28.12
CA GLN A 284 2.79 27.32 28.73
C GLN A 284 1.76 26.90 29.79
N LEU A 285 0.72 27.71 30.02
CA LEU A 285 -0.32 27.48 31.03
C LEU A 285 -1.69 27.40 30.40
N THR A 286 -2.46 26.38 30.78
CA THR A 286 -3.87 26.22 30.36
C THR A 286 -4.74 27.32 30.94
N VAL A 287 -5.93 27.57 30.35
CA VAL A 287 -6.91 28.51 30.97
C VAL A 287 -7.28 28.07 32.39
N ALA A 288 -7.43 26.77 32.65
CA ALA A 288 -7.71 26.25 33.99
C ALA A 288 -6.64 26.69 35.01
N GLN A 289 -5.35 26.51 34.68
CA GLN A 289 -4.23 26.94 35.54
C GLN A 289 -4.19 28.46 35.72
N LYS A 290 -4.50 29.24 34.68
CA LYS A 290 -4.60 30.71 34.77
C LYS A 290 -5.73 31.15 35.70
N LEU A 291 -6.86 30.42 35.72
CA LEU A 291 -7.98 30.66 36.64
C LEU A 291 -7.63 30.22 38.08
N GLU A 292 -6.99 29.06 38.26
CA GLU A 292 -6.48 28.59 39.56
C GLU A 292 -5.53 29.61 40.21
N HIS A 293 -4.64 30.23 39.44
CA HIS A 293 -3.81 31.32 39.95
C HIS A 293 -4.63 32.54 40.42
N ILE A 294 -5.70 32.91 39.72
CA ILE A 294 -6.57 34.03 40.10
C ILE A 294 -7.38 33.69 41.36
N THR A 295 -7.95 32.49 41.46
CA THR A 295 -8.70 32.05 42.66
C THR A 295 -7.79 31.87 43.87
N TRP A 296 -6.52 31.47 43.68
CA TRP A 296 -5.52 31.47 44.75
C TRP A 296 -5.29 32.88 45.32
N PHE A 297 -5.17 33.90 44.46
CA PHE A 297 -5.08 35.29 44.94
C PHE A 297 -6.37 35.76 45.64
N GLN A 298 -7.56 35.40 45.15
CA GLN A 298 -8.83 35.71 45.83
C GLN A 298 -8.84 35.15 47.26
N ASN A 299 -8.47 33.88 47.44
CA ASN A 299 -8.41 33.22 48.75
C ASN A 299 -7.32 33.85 49.64
N TYR A 300 -6.14 34.13 49.09
CA TYR A 300 -5.04 34.77 49.83
C TYR A 300 -5.42 36.15 50.37
N PHE A 301 -6.09 37.00 49.57
CA PHE A 301 -6.54 38.31 50.06
C PHE A 301 -7.70 38.20 51.07
N GLN A 302 -8.57 37.18 50.96
CA GLN A 302 -9.58 36.90 51.98
C GLN A 302 -8.94 36.49 53.32
N GLU A 303 -7.94 35.61 53.30
CA GLU A 303 -7.18 35.20 54.49
C GLU A 303 -6.33 36.32 55.12
N LYS A 304 -6.18 37.47 54.46
CA LYS A 304 -5.30 38.58 54.90
C LYS A 304 -6.04 39.92 55.01
N GLN A 305 -7.37 39.90 55.03
CA GLN A 305 -8.20 41.10 55.21
C GLN A 305 -7.84 41.89 56.48
N GLU A 306 -7.48 41.23 57.58
CA GLU A 306 -7.04 41.89 58.81
C GLU A 306 -5.82 42.81 58.55
N ILE A 307 -4.81 42.32 57.83
CA ILE A 307 -3.59 43.08 57.49
C ILE A 307 -3.89 44.19 56.47
N LEU A 308 -4.85 43.97 55.57
CA LEU A 308 -5.29 45.01 54.62
C LEU A 308 -5.99 46.16 55.37
N ASN A 309 -6.82 45.86 56.36
CA ASN A 309 -7.51 46.84 57.20
C ASN A 309 -6.54 47.61 58.13
N GLU A 310 -5.36 47.05 58.44
CA GLU A 310 -4.26 47.74 59.15
C GLU A 310 -3.41 48.64 58.23
N ALA A 311 -3.63 48.59 56.91
CA ALA A 311 -2.78 49.24 55.90
C ALA A 311 -3.51 50.30 55.04
N GLU A 312 -4.79 50.60 55.33
CA GLU A 312 -5.56 51.74 54.79
C GLU A 312 -5.43 53.00 55.67
#